data_AF-A0A7Y3MSN1-F1
#
_entry.id   AF-A0A7Y3MSN1-F1
#
_cell.length_a   1.000
_cell.length_b   1.000
_cell.length_c   1.000
_cell.angle_alpha   90.00
_cell.angle_beta   90.00
_cell.angle_gamma   90.00
#
_symmetry.space_group_name_H-M   'P 1'
#
loop_
_entity.id
_entity.type
_entity.pdbx_description
1 polymer ?
#
loop_
_entity_poly.entity_id
_entity_poly.type
_entity_poly.pdbx_seq_one_letter_code
_entity_poly.pdbx_strand_id
1 'polypeptide(L)'
;MRPIAFLILGTVFGWTLSRSGAADYNYVQKMFLFEDIQLWGIIATAVILTAPGVWWLKRRGRAALGDSIVVKPKVLHPGNVVGGLIFGAGWSITGMCPGPIFVNIGEGKLYALAALAGALTGAAIYGSTLRRPLTRLLRLPA
;
A
#
# COMPACT_ATOMS: atom_id res chain seq x y z
N MET A 1 16.36 20.53 -1.68
CA MET A 1 16.38 19.68 -0.46
C MET A 1 15.25 18.65 -0.38
N ARG A 2 14.04 18.90 -0.92
CA ARG A 2 12.89 17.98 -0.88
C ARG A 2 13.16 16.53 -1.38
N PRO A 3 13.81 16.30 -2.54
CA PRO A 3 14.00 14.93 -3.04
C PRO A 3 14.96 14.09 -2.18
N ILE A 4 15.99 14.71 -1.59
CA ILE A 4 16.94 14.04 -0.71
C ILE A 4 16.23 13.57 0.57
N ALA A 5 15.34 14.40 1.13
CA ALA A 5 14.55 14.03 2.29
C ALA A 5 13.62 12.83 2.00
N PHE A 6 12.97 12.79 0.83
CA PHE A 6 12.15 11.64 0.42
C PHE A 6 12.98 10.38 0.20
N LEU A 7 14.18 10.51 -0.35
CA LEU A 7 15.07 9.38 -0.58
C LEU A 7 15.53 8.77 0.75
N ILE A 8 15.95 9.60 1.72
CA ILE A 8 16.32 9.14 3.06
C ILE A 8 15.13 8.44 3.75
N LEU A 9 13.95 9.05 3.73
CA LEU A 9 12.75 8.45 4.33
C LEU A 9 12.38 7.12 3.67
N GLY A 10 12.48 7.05 2.34
CA GLY A 10 12.24 5.82 1.57
C GLY A 10 13.25 4.72 1.92
N THR A 11 14.54 5.06 2.03
CA THR A 11 15.59 4.11 2.42
C THR A 11 15.37 3.57 3.83
N VAL A 12 15.06 4.45 4.79
CA VAL A 12 14.77 4.03 6.18
C VAL A 12 13.52 3.15 6.24
N PHE A 13 12.47 3.48 5.49
CA PHE A 13 11.26 2.67 5.40
C PHE A 13 11.53 1.29 4.80
N GLY A 14 12.24 1.22 3.66
CA GLY A 14 12.61 -0.04 3.02
C GLY A 14 13.50 -0.91 3.91
N TRP A 15 14.49 -0.30 4.56
CA TRP A 15 15.37 -1.00 5.52
C TRP A 15 14.61 -1.57 6.71
N THR A 16 13.66 -0.81 7.25
CA THR A 16 12.81 -1.27 8.38
C THR A 16 11.89 -2.42 7.95
N LEU A 17 11.32 -2.35 6.74
CA LEU A 17 10.46 -3.43 6.20
C LEU A 17 11.24 -4.73 5.94
N SER A 18 12.44 -4.62 5.37
CA SER A 18 13.33 -5.76 5.16
C SER A 18 13.69 -6.41 6.50
N ARG A 19 14.12 -5.60 7.48
CA ARG A 19 14.61 -6.11 8.77
C ARG A 19 13.51 -6.64 9.70
N SER A 20 12.26 -6.22 9.52
CA SER A 20 11.11 -6.71 10.29
C SER A 20 10.51 -8.01 9.74
N GLY A 21 11.00 -8.52 8.60
CA GLY A 21 10.44 -9.69 7.93
C GLY A 21 9.06 -9.42 7.29
N ALA A 22 8.61 -8.16 7.28
CA ALA A 22 7.31 -7.79 6.72
C ALA A 22 7.25 -7.92 5.18
N ALA A 23 8.41 -8.00 4.52
CA ALA A 23 8.53 -8.23 3.09
C ALA A 23 8.61 -9.72 2.70
N ASP A 24 8.76 -10.62 3.67
CA ASP A 24 8.94 -12.05 3.42
C ASP A 24 7.61 -12.76 3.23
N TYR A 25 7.58 -13.58 2.16
CA TYR A 25 6.40 -14.35 1.77
C TYR A 25 5.85 -15.22 2.89
N ASN A 26 6.74 -15.90 3.64
CA ASN A 26 6.35 -16.80 4.72
C ASN A 26 5.60 -16.10 5.85
N TYR A 27 6.03 -14.90 6.24
CA TYR A 27 5.33 -14.14 7.28
C TYR A 27 3.97 -13.64 6.80
N VAL A 28 3.85 -13.25 5.53
CA VAL A 28 2.58 -12.86 4.93
C VAL A 28 1.62 -14.05 4.86
N GLN A 29 2.08 -15.23 4.47
CA GLN A 29 1.24 -16.44 4.48
C GLN A 29 0.78 -16.81 5.89
N LYS A 30 1.68 -16.82 6.88
CA LYS A 30 1.34 -17.10 8.28
C LYS A 30 0.32 -16.11 8.84
N MET A 31 0.35 -14.86 8.39
CA MET A 31 -0.66 -13.86 8.73
C MET A 31 -2.05 -14.23 8.19
N PHE A 32 -2.13 -14.68 6.93
CA PHE A 32 -3.39 -15.12 6.31
C PHE A 32 -3.90 -16.48 6.81
N LEU A 33 -2.99 -17.36 7.25
CA LEU A 33 -3.30 -18.63 7.89
C LEU A 33 -3.55 -18.50 9.41
N PHE A 34 -3.43 -17.29 9.97
CA PHE A 34 -3.59 -16.99 11.40
C PHE A 34 -2.62 -17.77 12.32
N GLU A 35 -1.46 -18.18 11.81
CA GLU A 35 -0.44 -18.89 12.57
C GLU A 35 0.51 -17.94 13.31
N ASP A 36 0.70 -16.72 12.81
CA ASP A 36 1.64 -15.74 13.35
C ASP A 36 1.02 -14.34 13.42
N ILE A 37 1.11 -13.72 14.59
CA ILE A 37 0.52 -12.40 14.91
C ILE A 37 1.54 -11.28 14.67
N GLN A 38 2.82 -11.58 14.38
CA GLN A 38 3.87 -10.57 14.21
C GLN A 38 3.48 -9.49 13.18
N LEU A 39 3.00 -9.91 12.00
CA LEU A 39 2.65 -8.97 10.92
C LEU A 39 1.38 -8.16 11.24
N TRP A 40 0.39 -8.79 11.88
CA TRP A 40 -0.79 -8.10 12.43
C TRP A 40 -0.39 -7.03 13.45
N GLY A 41 0.58 -7.33 14.32
CA GLY A 41 1.10 -6.40 15.32
C GLY A 41 1.80 -5.18 14.69
N ILE A 42 2.61 -5.39 13.64
CA ILE A 42 3.27 -4.31 12.89
C ILE A 42 2.23 -3.39 12.23
N ILE A 43 1.22 -3.96 11.57
CA ILE A 43 0.15 -3.18 10.93
C ILE A 43 -0.65 -2.40 11.99
N ALA A 44 -1.02 -3.04 13.10
CA ALA A 44 -1.78 -2.39 14.17
C ALA A 44 -1.02 -1.23 14.80
N THR A 45 0.26 -1.40 15.12
CA THR A 45 1.09 -0.31 15.67
C THR A 45 1.27 0.83 14.66
N ALA A 46 1.48 0.53 13.38
CA ALA A 46 1.53 1.54 12.33
C ALA A 46 0.23 2.36 12.26
N VAL A 47 -0.94 1.71 12.34
CA VAL A 47 -2.25 2.39 12.33
C VAL A 47 -2.44 3.25 13.57
N ILE A 48 -2.11 2.73 14.76
CA ILE A 48 -2.26 3.45 16.04
C ILE A 48 -1.37 4.70 16.08
N LEU A 49 -0.16 4.64 15.52
CA LEU A 49 0.74 5.80 15.45
C LEU A 49 0.34 6.80 14.36
N THR A 50 -0.07 6.30 13.18
CA THR A 50 -0.35 7.17 12.04
C THR A 50 -1.71 7.86 12.12
N ALA A 51 -2.75 7.22 12.68
CA ALA A 51 -4.09 7.81 12.73
C ALA A 51 -4.16 9.13 13.54
N PRO A 52 -3.62 9.22 14.77
CA PRO A 52 -3.52 10.48 15.51
C PRO A 52 -2.62 11.51 14.80
N GLY A 53 -1.52 11.04 14.20
CA GLY A 53 -0.60 11.89 13.44
C GLY A 53 -1.27 12.57 12.25
N VAL A 54 -2.02 11.82 11.44
CA VAL A 54 -2.79 12.34 10.30
C VAL A 54 -3.91 13.27 10.77
N TRP A 55 -4.59 12.93 11.87
CA TRP A 55 -5.61 13.79 12.46
C TRP A 55 -5.04 15.14 12.91
N TRP A 56 -3.87 15.13 13.55
CA TRP A 56 -3.18 16.36 13.95
C TRP A 56 -2.69 17.17 12.75
N LEU A 57 -2.18 16.50 11.72
CA LEU A 57 -1.75 17.11 10.47
C LEU A 57 -2.92 17.78 9.73
N LYS A 58 -4.10 17.14 9.73
CA LYS A 58 -5.33 17.70 9.17
C LYS A 58 -5.78 18.97 9.90
N ARG A 59 -5.56 19.07 11.23
CA ARG A 59 -5.83 20.28 12.02
C ARG A 59 -4.84 21.40 11.74
N ARG A 60 -3.55 21.10 11.56
CA ARG A 60 -2.53 22.11 11.26
C ARG A 60 -2.59 22.64 9.83
N GLY A 61 -3.12 21.85 8.89
CA GLY A 61 -3.31 22.25 7.48
C GLY A 61 -2.03 22.52 6.69
N ARG A 62 -0.85 22.24 7.27
CA ARG A 62 0.47 22.50 6.67
C ARG A 62 1.36 21.27 6.82
N ALA A 63 2.01 20.89 5.73
CA ALA A 63 3.08 19.91 5.72
C ALA A 63 4.31 20.45 6.47
N ALA A 64 5.18 19.55 6.94
CA ALA A 64 6.47 19.92 7.51
C ALA A 64 7.34 20.77 6.56
N LEU A 65 7.13 20.66 5.24
CA LEU A 65 7.80 21.44 4.21
C LEU A 65 7.02 22.68 3.74
N GLY A 66 5.95 23.08 4.43
CA GLY A 66 5.22 24.33 4.19
C GLY A 66 4.08 24.28 3.18
N ASP A 67 3.90 23.16 2.47
CA ASP A 67 2.77 22.99 1.54
C ASP A 67 1.44 22.87 2.30
N SER A 68 0.35 23.39 1.72
CA SER A 68 -0.98 23.19 2.27
C SER A 68 -1.40 21.73 2.11
N ILE A 69 -1.84 21.10 3.21
CA ILE A 69 -2.35 19.73 3.20
C ILE A 69 -3.88 19.79 3.22
N VAL A 70 -4.49 19.45 2.08
CA VAL A 70 -5.94 19.23 1.98
C VAL A 70 -6.19 17.72 1.88
N VAL A 71 -6.48 17.09 3.02
CA VAL A 71 -6.90 15.67 3.04
C VAL A 71 -8.37 15.59 2.63
N LYS A 72 -8.62 15.30 1.34
CA LYS A 72 -9.98 15.05 0.84
C LYS A 72 -10.48 13.69 1.38
N PRO A 73 -11.70 13.63 1.95
CA PRO A 73 -12.28 12.35 2.35
C PRO A 73 -12.48 11.46 1.12
N LYS A 74 -12.10 10.19 1.25
CA LYS A 74 -12.32 9.21 0.19
C LYS A 74 -13.75 8.68 0.30
N VAL A 75 -14.55 8.89 -0.75
CA VAL A 75 -15.95 8.47 -0.77
C VAL A 75 -16.02 6.95 -0.84
N LEU A 76 -16.82 6.34 0.04
CA LEU A 76 -17.11 4.92 0.01
C LEU A 76 -18.03 4.63 -1.18
N HIS A 77 -17.62 3.71 -2.03
CA HIS A 77 -18.39 3.26 -3.18
C HIS A 77 -18.24 1.76 -3.36
N PRO A 78 -19.20 1.06 -3.98
CA PRO A 78 -19.17 -0.40 -4.08
C PRO A 78 -17.93 -0.95 -4.80
N GLY A 79 -17.29 -0.15 -5.68
CA GLY A 79 -15.99 -0.50 -6.25
C GLY A 79 -14.86 -0.70 -5.23
N ASN A 80 -14.93 -0.10 -4.03
CA ASN A 80 -13.94 -0.33 -2.97
C ASN A 80 -14.04 -1.73 -2.39
N VAL A 81 -15.25 -2.28 -2.29
CA VAL A 81 -15.48 -3.63 -1.77
C VAL A 81 -14.97 -4.65 -2.80
N VAL A 82 -15.41 -4.52 -4.05
CA VAL A 82 -15.00 -5.44 -5.13
C VAL A 82 -13.49 -5.35 -5.37
N GLY A 83 -12.94 -4.14 -5.47
CA GLY A 83 -11.50 -3.93 -5.65
C GLY A 83 -10.69 -4.40 -4.44
N GLY A 84 -11.20 -4.20 -3.22
CA GLY A 84 -10.57 -4.67 -1.98
C GLY A 84 -10.49 -6.20 -1.91
N LEU A 85 -11.55 -6.90 -2.32
CA LEU A 85 -11.56 -8.36 -2.37
C LEU A 85 -10.57 -8.90 -3.41
N ILE A 86 -10.55 -8.33 -4.62
CA ILE A 86 -9.60 -8.72 -5.68
C ILE A 86 -8.16 -8.45 -5.24
N PHE A 87 -7.91 -7.28 -4.65
CA PHE A 87 -6.58 -6.92 -4.13
C PHE A 87 -6.15 -7.85 -2.98
N GLY A 88 -7.06 -8.15 -2.05
CA GLY A 88 -6.80 -9.07 -0.94
C GLY A 88 -6.47 -10.48 -1.41
N ALA A 89 -7.22 -11.01 -2.38
CA ALA A 89 -6.94 -12.31 -2.99
C ALA A 89 -5.59 -12.31 -3.74
N GLY A 90 -5.28 -11.25 -4.49
CA GLY A 90 -3.98 -11.11 -5.14
C GLY A 90 -2.82 -11.04 -4.14
N TRP A 91 -3.01 -10.31 -3.04
CA TRP A 91 -2.01 -10.20 -1.97
C TRP A 91 -1.80 -11.54 -1.25
N SER A 92 -2.85 -12.30 -0.95
CA SER A 92 -2.70 -13.61 -0.32
C SER A 92 -2.00 -14.62 -1.22
N ILE A 93 -2.22 -14.58 -2.55
CA ILE A 93 -1.53 -15.48 -3.49
C ILE A 93 -0.08 -15.10 -3.68
N THR A 94 0.20 -13.80 -3.88
CA THR A 94 1.56 -13.33 -4.20
C THR A 94 2.43 -13.14 -2.96
N GLY A 95 1.81 -13.08 -1.78
CA GLY A 95 2.47 -12.76 -0.50
C GLY A 95 3.16 -11.39 -0.51
N MET A 96 2.79 -10.50 -1.43
CA MET A 96 3.42 -9.19 -1.59
C MET A 96 2.36 -8.12 -1.83
N CYS A 97 2.57 -6.97 -1.20
CA CYS A 97 1.81 -5.75 -1.47
C CYS A 97 2.77 -4.68 -2.03
N PRO A 98 2.30 -3.48 -2.44
CA PRO A 98 3.14 -2.56 -3.21
C PRO A 98 4.44 -2.15 -2.50
N GLY A 99 4.49 -2.11 -1.16
CA GLY A 99 5.73 -1.87 -0.41
C GLY A 99 6.74 -3.02 -0.52
N PRO A 100 6.40 -4.24 -0.06
CA PRO A 100 7.21 -5.45 -0.19
C PRO A 100 7.70 -5.76 -1.60
N ILE A 101 6.95 -5.41 -2.66
CA ILE A 101 7.43 -5.60 -4.05
C ILE A 101 8.75 -4.86 -4.26
N PHE A 102 8.83 -3.58 -3.88
CA PHE A 102 10.07 -2.79 -4.04
C PHE A 102 11.18 -3.24 -3.10
N VAL A 103 10.84 -3.66 -1.88
CA VAL A 103 11.82 -4.19 -0.92
C VAL A 103 12.43 -5.49 -1.43
N ASN A 104 11.61 -6.44 -1.89
CA ASN A 104 12.07 -7.72 -2.42
C ASN A 104 12.90 -7.56 -3.70
N ILE A 105 12.59 -6.58 -4.55
CA ILE A 105 13.45 -6.22 -5.69
C ILE A 105 14.81 -5.71 -5.19
N GLY A 106 14.82 -4.85 -4.16
CA GLY A 106 16.05 -4.35 -3.53
C GLY A 106 16.88 -5.44 -2.85
N GLU A 107 16.24 -6.51 -2.36
CA GLU A 107 16.90 -7.72 -1.81
C GLU A 107 17.39 -8.69 -2.90
N GLY A 108 17.13 -8.41 -4.18
CA GLY A 108 17.56 -9.26 -5.29
C GLY A 108 16.63 -10.45 -5.61
N LYS A 109 15.40 -10.45 -5.08
CA LYS A 109 14.44 -11.54 -5.31
C LYS A 109 13.75 -11.38 -6.68
N LEU A 110 14.19 -12.15 -7.67
CA LEU A 110 13.74 -12.03 -9.07
C LEU A 110 12.22 -12.21 -9.26
N TYR A 111 11.57 -13.04 -8.44
CA TYR A 111 10.12 -13.27 -8.52
C TYR A 111 9.29 -12.00 -8.22
N ALA A 112 9.86 -11.02 -7.50
CA ALA A 112 9.20 -9.75 -7.23
C ALA A 112 9.04 -8.90 -8.50
N LEU A 113 9.88 -9.09 -9.52
CA LEU A 113 9.72 -8.41 -10.82
C LEU A 113 8.47 -8.88 -11.55
N ALA A 114 8.14 -10.18 -11.47
CA ALA A 114 6.91 -10.71 -12.04
C ALA A 114 5.67 -10.14 -11.32
N ALA A 115 5.73 -10.03 -9.99
CA ALA A 115 4.67 -9.39 -9.20
C ALA A 115 4.52 -7.90 -9.54
N LEU A 116 5.63 -7.17 -9.72
CA LEU A 116 5.61 -5.78 -10.16
C LEU A 116 4.99 -5.64 -11.55
N ALA A 117 5.39 -6.47 -12.51
CA ALA A 117 4.84 -6.48 -13.86
C ALA A 117 3.33 -6.75 -13.84
N GLY A 118 2.88 -7.72 -13.04
CA GLY A 118 1.45 -8.01 -12.85
C GLY A 118 0.68 -6.83 -12.25
N ALA A 119 1.22 -6.20 -11.21
CA ALA A 119 0.62 -5.04 -10.56
C ALA A 119 0.52 -3.83 -11.52
N LEU A 120 1.59 -3.55 -12.28
CA LEU A 120 1.61 -2.46 -13.27
C LEU A 120 0.63 -2.73 -14.42
N THR A 121 0.63 -3.96 -14.94
CA THR A 121 -0.26 -4.35 -16.04
C THR A 121 -1.71 -4.31 -15.61
N GLY A 122 -2.03 -4.85 -14.43
CA GLY A 122 -3.39 -4.79 -13.86
C GLY A 122 -3.87 -3.36 -13.63
N ALA A 123 -3.01 -2.50 -13.06
CA ALA A 123 -3.31 -1.08 -12.87
C ALA A 123 -3.50 -0.35 -14.20
N ALA A 124 -2.67 -0.64 -15.21
CA ALA A 124 -2.76 -0.05 -16.54
C ALA A 124 -4.07 -0.45 -17.24
N ILE A 125 -4.42 -1.74 -17.26
CA ILE A 125 -5.66 -2.25 -17.86
C ILE A 125 -6.89 -1.65 -17.16
N TYR A 126 -6.85 -1.59 -15.82
CA TYR A 126 -7.91 -0.95 -15.05
C TYR A 126 -8.04 0.52 -15.42
N GLY A 127 -6.94 1.26 -15.48
CA GLY A 127 -6.91 2.69 -15.81
C GLY A 127 -7.36 3.03 -17.23
N SER A 128 -6.94 2.23 -18.22
CA SER A 128 -7.19 2.50 -19.65
C SER A 128 -8.58 2.04 -20.09
N THR A 129 -8.95 0.82 -19.74
CA THR A 129 -10.05 0.10 -20.40
C THR A 129 -11.21 -0.12 -19.44
N LEU A 130 -10.92 -0.57 -18.22
CA LEU A 130 -11.96 -0.98 -17.27
C LEU A 130 -12.56 0.19 -16.50
N ARG A 131 -11.84 1.31 -16.34
CA ARG A 131 -12.30 2.47 -15.56
C ARG A 131 -13.64 2.99 -16.08
N ARG A 132 -13.76 3.26 -17.38
CA ARG A 132 -14.99 3.83 -17.98
C ARG A 132 -16.24 2.94 -17.81
N PRO A 133 -16.24 1.65 -18.20
CA PRO A 133 -17.40 0.79 -18.03
C PRO A 133 -17.72 0.54 -16.56
N LEU A 134 -16.69 0.37 -15.71
CA LEU A 134 -16.88 0.07 -14.30
C LEU A 134 -17.41 1.29 -13.52
N THR A 135 -16.99 2.51 -13.87
CA THR A 135 -17.57 3.75 -13.32
C THR A 135 -19.06 3.87 -13.65
N ARG A 136 -19.47 3.51 -14.87
CA ARG A 136 -20.89 3.50 -15.26
C ARG A 136 -21.68 2.40 -14.54
N LEU A 137 -21.12 1.20 -14.45
CA LEU A 137 -21.79 0.03 -13.88
C LEU A 137 -21.95 0.13 -12.36
N LEU A 138 -20.88 0.52 -11.64
CA LEU A 138 -20.86 0.61 -10.17
C LEU A 138 -21.18 2.02 -9.64
N ARG A 139 -21.64 2.94 -10.51
CA ARG A 139 -21.93 4.35 -10.19
C ARG A 139 -20.84 4.98 -9.31
N LEU A 140 -19.58 4.81 -9.71
CA LEU A 140 -18.46 5.30 -8.95
C LEU A 140 -18.46 6.84 -8.96
N PRO A 141 -18.17 7.51 -7.82
CA PRO A 141 -18.03 8.96 -7.78
C PRO A 141 -16.91 9.38 -8.73
N ALA A 142 -17.19 10.40 -9.55
CA ALA A 142 -16.29 10.94 -10.56
C ALA A 142 -15.05 11.62 -9.95
#